data_AF-A0A7X0M5R5-F1
#
_entry.id   AF-A0A7X0M5R5-F1
#
_cell.length_a   1.000
_cell.length_b   1.000
_cell.length_c   1.000
_cell.angle_alpha   90.00
_cell.angle_beta   90.00
_cell.angle_gamma   90.00
#
_symmetry.space_group_name_H-M   'P 1'
#
loop_
_entity.id
_entity.type
_entity.pdbx_description
1 polymer ?
#
loop_
_entity_poly.entity_id
_entity_poly.type
_entity_poly.pdbx_seq_one_letter_code
_entity_poly.pdbx_strand_id
1 'polypeptide(L)'
;MGFDEVRGTFGDKVLAALDELAHTRQESPIDTIALLIAMARIDVDGDWQRLWLEFGELTPAMSQRFPDPAPFAGDLWRGRPMTGTVAVALHASAALAAGSRSLPVSPGMLGLVLVGRPSTGASCALTGGSPPRWARLLDVFQRDVVGGNWPEIQPVLKFCYERAEALRSTPMPTDDDPSTERWIQDMSTSVAERFKRLADLMNQLVRAERPAERSRLVAKHPELLNDDVDAGFVKLIADAKAQRDMVAARRYQDRLDFLREYRRQTW
;
A
#
# COMPACT_ATOMS: atom_id res chain seq x y z
N MET A 1 19.29 3.55 -5.21
CA MET A 1 18.82 2.18 -4.92
C MET A 1 18.60 1.48 -6.23
N GLY A 2 19.48 0.55 -6.58
CA GLY A 2 19.14 -0.43 -7.60
C GLY A 2 18.31 -1.53 -6.95
N PHE A 3 17.45 -2.20 -7.72
CA PHE A 3 16.63 -3.29 -7.21
C PHE A 3 17.45 -4.42 -6.54
N ASP A 4 18.72 -4.61 -6.93
CA ASP A 4 19.58 -5.66 -6.38
C ASP A 4 19.71 -5.60 -4.85
N GLU A 5 19.64 -4.42 -4.24
CA GLU A 5 19.69 -4.23 -2.78
C GLU A 5 18.47 -4.84 -2.06
N VAL A 6 17.27 -4.69 -2.65
CA VAL A 6 16.03 -5.23 -2.06
C VAL A 6 15.73 -6.65 -2.52
N ARG A 7 16.46 -7.17 -3.51
CA ARG A 7 16.25 -8.51 -4.09
C ARG A 7 16.19 -9.61 -3.04
N GLY A 8 17.06 -9.57 -2.04
CA GLY A 8 17.12 -10.56 -0.96
C GLY A 8 15.89 -10.58 -0.04
N THR A 9 15.01 -9.57 -0.15
CA THR A 9 13.78 -9.48 0.64
C THR A 9 12.59 -10.19 -0.02
N PHE A 10 12.69 -10.60 -1.29
CA PHE A 10 11.58 -11.18 -2.05
C PHE A 10 11.57 -12.70 -2.00
N GLY A 11 10.37 -13.28 -1.93
CA GLY A 11 10.20 -14.74 -1.97
C GLY A 11 10.41 -15.31 -3.37
N ASP A 12 10.70 -16.60 -3.44
CA ASP A 12 11.05 -17.31 -4.67
C ASP A 12 10.04 -17.13 -5.81
N LYS A 13 8.74 -17.12 -5.49
CA LYS A 13 7.68 -16.91 -6.50
C LYS A 13 7.71 -15.52 -7.13
N VAL A 14 8.04 -14.48 -6.36
CA VAL A 14 8.17 -13.12 -6.89
C VAL A 14 9.39 -13.03 -7.79
N LEU A 15 10.52 -13.59 -7.34
CA LEU A 15 11.75 -13.64 -8.13
C LEU A 15 11.53 -14.42 -9.44
N ALA A 16 10.82 -15.54 -9.40
CA ALA A 16 10.44 -16.30 -10.58
C ALA A 16 9.58 -15.50 -11.58
N ALA A 17 8.65 -14.67 -11.09
CA ALA A 17 7.81 -13.82 -11.95
C ALA A 17 8.61 -12.74 -12.67
N LEU A 18 9.50 -12.07 -11.94
CA LEU A 18 10.41 -11.09 -12.52
C LEU A 18 11.37 -11.75 -13.53
N ASP A 19 11.91 -12.92 -13.19
CA ASP A 19 12.76 -13.70 -14.09
C ASP A 19 12.01 -14.09 -15.36
N GLU A 20 10.79 -14.63 -15.27
CA GLU A 20 9.98 -14.97 -16.45
C GLU A 20 9.82 -13.75 -17.38
N LEU A 21 9.53 -12.58 -16.82
CA LEU A 21 9.35 -11.36 -17.60
C LEU A 21 10.64 -10.88 -18.26
N ALA A 22 11.78 -11.02 -17.57
CA ALA A 22 13.07 -10.64 -18.14
C ALA A 22 13.50 -11.53 -19.33
N HIS A 23 13.05 -12.79 -19.35
CA HIS A 23 13.32 -13.71 -20.47
C HIS A 23 12.33 -13.54 -21.62
N THR A 24 11.06 -13.22 -21.33
CA THR A 24 9.99 -13.22 -22.33
C THR A 24 9.75 -11.87 -23.01
N ARG A 25 10.03 -10.74 -22.36
CA ARG A 25 9.81 -9.40 -22.94
C ARG A 25 11.11 -8.79 -23.45
N GLN A 26 11.22 -8.64 -24.78
CA GLN A 26 12.42 -8.09 -25.40
C GLN A 26 12.35 -6.57 -25.65
N GLU A 27 11.17 -6.01 -25.88
CA GLU A 27 11.04 -4.66 -26.45
C GLU A 27 10.41 -3.61 -25.53
N SER A 28 9.74 -4.01 -24.45
CA SER A 28 9.05 -3.09 -23.54
C SER A 28 9.52 -3.24 -22.09
N PRO A 29 9.63 -2.15 -21.33
CA PRO A 29 9.88 -2.23 -19.90
C PRO A 29 8.84 -3.10 -19.18
N ILE A 30 9.26 -3.75 -18.09
CA ILE A 30 8.35 -4.46 -17.20
C ILE A 30 7.47 -3.42 -16.49
N ASP A 31 6.16 -3.45 -16.77
CA ASP A 31 5.15 -2.57 -16.18
C ASP A 31 4.33 -3.30 -15.08
N THR A 32 3.49 -2.55 -14.36
CA THR A 32 2.71 -3.12 -13.25
C THR A 32 1.72 -4.19 -13.69
N ILE A 33 1.15 -4.11 -14.91
CA ILE A 33 0.21 -5.11 -15.45
C ILE A 33 0.95 -6.40 -15.78
N ALA A 34 2.08 -6.30 -16.46
CA ALA A 34 2.94 -7.42 -16.83
C ALA A 34 3.36 -8.22 -15.60
N LEU A 35 3.81 -7.52 -14.56
CA LEU A 35 4.24 -8.14 -13.32
C LEU A 35 3.09 -8.80 -12.56
N LEU A 36 1.92 -8.16 -12.52
CA LEU A 36 0.75 -8.74 -11.86
C LEU A 36 0.25 -10.01 -12.57
N ILE A 37 0.24 -10.02 -13.92
CA ILE A 37 -0.10 -11.22 -14.72
C ILE A 37 0.89 -12.35 -14.45
N ALA A 38 2.20 -12.07 -14.47
CA ALA A 38 3.22 -13.10 -14.22
C ALA A 38 3.11 -13.70 -12.81
N MET A 39 2.89 -12.85 -11.79
CA MET A 39 2.68 -13.33 -10.42
C MET A 39 1.45 -14.22 -10.30
N ALA A 40 0.30 -13.83 -10.87
CA ALA A 40 -0.92 -14.62 -10.82
C ALA A 40 -0.79 -15.99 -11.51
N ARG A 41 0.10 -16.10 -12.51
CA ARG A 41 0.39 -17.37 -13.19
C ARG A 41 1.29 -18.29 -12.38
N ILE A 42 2.25 -17.73 -11.65
CA ILE A 42 3.22 -18.50 -10.84
C ILE A 42 2.65 -18.86 -9.48
N ASP A 43 1.85 -17.98 -8.89
CA ASP A 43 1.30 -18.17 -7.56
C ASP A 43 -0.01 -18.95 -7.57
N VAL A 44 0.11 -20.26 -7.75
CA VAL A 44 -1.03 -21.19 -7.76
C VAL A 44 -1.78 -21.32 -6.42
N ASP A 45 -1.18 -20.85 -5.33
CA ASP A 45 -1.77 -20.94 -3.98
C ASP A 45 -2.67 -19.74 -3.66
N GLY A 46 -2.49 -18.61 -4.35
CA GLY A 46 -3.29 -17.41 -4.15
C GLY A 46 -4.65 -17.53 -4.86
N ASP A 47 -5.71 -16.97 -4.27
CA ASP A 47 -7.06 -16.93 -4.88
C ASP A 47 -7.18 -15.81 -5.92
N TRP A 48 -6.28 -15.82 -6.91
CA TRP A 48 -6.27 -14.88 -8.03
C TRP A 48 -7.53 -15.01 -8.89
N GLN A 49 -8.14 -16.19 -8.94
CA GLN A 49 -9.38 -16.44 -9.69
C GLN A 49 -10.52 -15.56 -9.17
N ARG A 50 -10.63 -15.38 -7.86
CA ARG A 50 -11.65 -14.51 -7.27
C ARG A 50 -11.47 -13.05 -7.64
N LEU A 51 -10.22 -12.59 -7.77
CA LEU A 51 -9.91 -11.27 -8.31
C LEU A 51 -10.42 -11.14 -9.75
N TRP A 52 -10.14 -12.12 -10.61
CA TRP A 52 -10.55 -12.11 -12.02
C TRP A 52 -12.06 -12.19 -12.21
N LEU A 53 -12.76 -12.94 -11.34
CA LEU A 53 -14.23 -13.00 -11.36
C LEU A 53 -14.87 -11.63 -11.07
N GLU A 54 -14.27 -10.80 -10.21
CA GLU A 54 -14.85 -9.52 -9.82
C GLU A 54 -14.41 -8.34 -10.72
N PHE A 55 -13.17 -8.35 -11.20
CA PHE A 55 -12.58 -7.23 -11.94
C PHE A 55 -12.27 -7.51 -13.42
N GLY A 56 -12.39 -8.78 -13.83
CA GLY A 56 -11.95 -9.24 -15.15
C GLY A 56 -10.47 -9.62 -15.16
N GLU A 57 -10.13 -10.58 -16.01
CA GLU A 57 -8.75 -11.03 -16.19
C GLU A 57 -7.91 -9.96 -16.90
N LEU A 58 -6.68 -9.76 -16.42
CA LEU A 58 -5.73 -8.86 -17.06
C LEU A 58 -5.13 -9.51 -18.32
N THR A 59 -4.98 -8.72 -19.37
CA THR A 59 -4.31 -9.16 -20.60
C THR A 59 -3.13 -8.24 -20.94
N PRO A 60 -2.09 -8.72 -21.63
CA PRO A 60 -0.96 -7.88 -22.04
C PRO A 60 -1.37 -6.67 -22.89
N ALA A 61 -2.47 -6.76 -23.63
CA ALA A 61 -2.99 -5.65 -24.43
C ALA A 61 -3.45 -4.45 -23.57
N MET A 62 -3.82 -4.69 -22.31
CA MET A 62 -4.23 -3.62 -21.39
C MET A 62 -3.08 -2.67 -21.04
N SER A 63 -1.82 -3.11 -21.10
CA SER A 63 -0.64 -2.24 -20.89
C SER A 63 -0.61 -1.02 -21.82
N GLN A 64 -1.11 -1.15 -23.05
CA GLN A 64 -1.17 -0.04 -23.99
C GLN A 64 -2.30 0.95 -23.66
N ARG A 65 -3.40 0.45 -23.10
CA ARG A 65 -4.58 1.26 -22.74
C ARG A 65 -4.42 1.95 -21.39
N PHE A 66 -3.72 1.32 -20.46
CA PHE A 66 -3.54 1.78 -19.09
C PHE A 66 -2.03 1.77 -18.75
N PRO A 67 -1.24 2.68 -19.34
CA PRO A 67 0.18 2.75 -19.07
C PRO A 67 0.44 3.15 -17.61
N ASP A 68 1.59 2.72 -17.08
CA ASP A 68 2.07 3.22 -15.80
C ASP A 68 2.29 4.74 -15.83
N PRO A 69 2.11 5.46 -14.71
CA PRO A 69 2.29 6.90 -14.64
C PRO A 69 3.76 7.33 -14.83
N ALA A 70 4.72 6.43 -14.56
CA ALA A 70 6.13 6.60 -14.91
C ALA A 70 6.55 5.48 -15.88
N PRO A 71 6.15 5.53 -17.16
CA PRO A 71 6.27 4.41 -18.10
C PRO A 71 7.70 4.19 -18.61
N PHE A 72 8.59 5.16 -18.41
CA PHE A 72 9.99 5.06 -18.80
C PHE A 72 10.78 4.18 -17.82
N ALA A 73 11.92 3.67 -18.29
CA ALA A 73 12.81 2.84 -17.50
C ALA A 73 13.25 3.59 -16.23
N GLY A 74 12.88 3.06 -15.07
CA GLY A 74 13.26 3.59 -13.77
C GLY A 74 14.28 2.75 -13.01
N ASP A 75 14.47 1.49 -13.44
CA ASP A 75 15.46 0.55 -12.92
C ASP A 75 15.65 -0.63 -13.90
N LEU A 76 16.55 -1.56 -13.59
CA LEU A 76 16.84 -2.77 -14.36
C LEU A 76 16.63 -4.03 -13.51
N TRP A 77 16.04 -5.08 -14.11
CA TRP A 77 16.01 -6.44 -13.58
C TRP A 77 16.77 -7.36 -14.52
N ARG A 78 17.93 -7.88 -14.11
CA ARG A 78 18.84 -8.67 -14.98
C ARG A 78 19.11 -8.00 -16.34
N GLY A 79 19.37 -6.69 -16.30
CA GLY A 79 19.59 -5.86 -17.49
C GLY A 79 18.33 -5.53 -18.29
N ARG A 80 17.14 -5.94 -17.87
CA ARG A 80 15.86 -5.59 -18.50
C ARG A 80 15.24 -4.37 -17.86
N PRO A 81 14.79 -3.37 -18.64
CA PRO A 81 14.18 -2.17 -18.06
C PRO A 81 12.88 -2.50 -17.34
N MET A 82 12.65 -1.85 -16.21
CA MET A 82 11.37 -1.81 -15.50
C MET A 82 10.83 -0.38 -15.50
N THR A 83 9.52 -0.20 -15.54
CA THR A 83 8.93 1.15 -15.40
C THR A 83 9.32 1.76 -14.06
N GLY A 84 9.38 3.08 -13.98
CA GLY A 84 9.60 3.79 -12.72
C GLY A 84 8.53 3.45 -11.67
N THR A 85 7.31 3.14 -12.11
CA THR A 85 6.22 2.70 -11.23
C THR A 85 6.48 1.32 -10.63
N VAL A 86 6.95 0.34 -11.42
CA VAL A 86 7.35 -0.98 -10.90
C VAL A 86 8.51 -0.87 -9.94
N ALA A 87 9.54 -0.08 -10.27
CA ALA A 87 10.68 0.12 -9.37
C ALA A 87 10.23 0.66 -8.00
N VAL A 88 9.37 1.69 -7.98
CA VAL A 88 8.82 2.23 -6.73
C VAL A 88 7.95 1.19 -6.00
N ALA A 89 7.11 0.45 -6.71
CA ALA A 89 6.25 -0.58 -6.12
C ALA A 89 7.06 -1.71 -5.45
N LEU A 90 8.19 -2.10 -6.04
CA LEU A 90 9.09 -3.09 -5.48
C LEU A 90 9.67 -2.60 -4.14
N HIS A 91 10.21 -1.39 -4.06
CA HIS A 91 10.67 -0.82 -2.79
C HIS A 91 9.54 -0.65 -1.77
N ALA A 92 8.36 -0.21 -2.21
CA ALA A 92 7.18 -0.07 -1.35
C ALA A 92 6.71 -1.43 -0.80
N SER A 93 6.85 -2.53 -1.56
CA SER A 93 6.53 -3.87 -1.09
C SER A 93 7.50 -4.41 -0.05
N ALA A 94 8.80 -4.14 -0.21
CA ALA A 94 9.80 -4.43 0.83
C ALA A 94 9.51 -3.64 2.11
N ALA A 95 9.11 -2.37 1.98
CA ALA A 95 8.68 -1.53 3.11
C ALA A 95 7.45 -2.10 3.84
N LEU A 96 6.44 -2.50 3.06
CA LEU A 96 5.22 -3.11 3.60
C LEU A 96 5.52 -4.42 4.34
N ALA A 97 6.34 -5.30 3.76
CA ALA A 97 6.72 -6.58 4.37
C ALA A 97 7.54 -6.41 5.64
N ALA A 98 8.51 -5.48 5.66
CA ALA A 98 9.29 -5.18 6.85
C ALA A 98 8.44 -4.58 7.98
N GLY A 99 7.51 -3.67 7.65
CA GLY A 99 6.60 -3.06 8.63
C GLY A 99 5.60 -4.05 9.23
N SER A 100 5.20 -5.06 8.47
CA SER A 100 4.26 -6.11 8.90
C SER A 100 4.96 -7.38 9.41
N ARG A 101 6.29 -7.40 9.52
CA ARG A 101 7.10 -8.58 9.89
C ARG A 101 6.81 -9.81 9.03
N SER A 102 6.45 -9.60 7.78
CA SER A 102 6.04 -10.63 6.82
C SER A 102 7.09 -10.80 5.73
N LEU A 103 8.38 -10.90 6.12
CA LEU A 103 9.46 -11.21 5.20
C LEU A 103 9.61 -12.73 5.03
N PRO A 104 9.91 -13.22 3.82
CA PRO A 104 10.12 -12.45 2.58
C PRO A 104 8.81 -11.94 1.94
N VAL A 105 8.90 -10.93 1.07
CA VAL A 105 7.76 -10.37 0.31
C VAL A 105 7.08 -11.46 -0.51
N SER A 106 5.82 -11.74 -0.21
CA SER A 106 5.01 -12.72 -0.93
C SER A 106 4.40 -12.14 -2.23
N PRO A 107 3.97 -13.00 -3.18
CA PRO A 107 3.26 -12.55 -4.38
C PRO A 107 2.03 -11.70 -4.08
N GLY A 108 1.25 -12.08 -3.06
CA GLY A 108 0.07 -11.31 -2.64
C GLY A 108 0.43 -9.92 -2.12
N MET A 109 1.52 -9.78 -1.35
CA MET A 109 1.96 -8.47 -0.85
C MET A 109 2.45 -7.57 -1.98
N LEU A 110 3.28 -8.09 -2.89
CA LEU A 110 3.70 -7.33 -4.06
C LEU A 110 2.49 -6.97 -4.94
N GLY A 111 1.58 -7.92 -5.19
CA GLY A 111 0.36 -7.69 -5.94
C GLY A 111 -0.50 -6.57 -5.35
N LEU A 112 -0.68 -6.58 -4.03
CA LEU A 112 -1.40 -5.53 -3.31
C LEU A 112 -0.74 -4.17 -3.49
N VAL A 113 0.60 -4.10 -3.46
CA VAL A 113 1.33 -2.87 -3.72
C VAL A 113 1.16 -2.45 -5.18
N LEU A 114 1.30 -3.34 -6.17
CA LEU A 114 1.13 -2.97 -7.58
C LEU A 114 -0.23 -2.32 -7.89
N VAL A 115 -1.31 -2.73 -7.19
CA VAL A 115 -2.64 -2.10 -7.28
C VAL A 115 -2.88 -1.03 -6.19
N GLY A 116 -1.89 -0.81 -5.33
CA GLY A 116 -1.99 -0.02 -4.11
C GLY A 116 -2.05 1.49 -4.31
N ARG A 117 -1.81 1.98 -5.54
CA ARG A 117 -2.14 3.35 -5.93
C ARG A 117 -3.19 3.33 -7.03
N PRO A 118 -4.21 4.20 -6.97
CA PRO A 118 -5.28 4.22 -7.96
C PRO A 118 -4.77 4.52 -9.38
N SER A 119 -3.60 5.17 -9.50
CA SER A 119 -3.01 5.63 -10.76
C SER A 119 -2.06 4.63 -11.43
N THR A 120 -1.76 3.46 -10.83
CA THR A 120 -0.92 2.44 -11.50
C THR A 120 -1.62 1.85 -12.71
N GLY A 121 -0.87 1.34 -13.70
CA GLY A 121 -1.46 0.65 -14.85
C GLY A 121 -2.35 -0.51 -14.42
N ALA A 122 -1.86 -1.35 -13.49
CA ALA A 122 -2.60 -2.49 -12.94
C ALA A 122 -3.91 -2.08 -12.25
N SER A 123 -3.88 -1.06 -11.39
CA SER A 123 -5.09 -0.54 -10.74
C SER A 123 -6.08 0.00 -11.78
N CYS A 124 -5.62 0.83 -12.71
CA CYS A 124 -6.47 1.42 -13.74
C CYS A 124 -7.11 0.35 -14.63
N ALA A 125 -6.36 -0.70 -15.00
CA ALA A 125 -6.87 -1.79 -15.83
C ALA A 125 -8.02 -2.57 -15.16
N LEU A 126 -7.93 -2.81 -13.85
CA LEU A 126 -8.95 -3.56 -13.09
C LEU A 126 -10.17 -2.70 -12.71
N THR A 127 -9.94 -1.41 -12.47
CA THR A 127 -10.95 -0.52 -11.88
C THR A 127 -11.57 0.45 -12.89
N GLY A 128 -10.96 0.58 -14.07
CA GLY A 128 -11.27 1.66 -15.01
C GLY A 128 -10.94 3.05 -14.45
N GLY A 129 -10.06 3.14 -13.44
CA GLY A 129 -9.72 4.38 -12.75
C GLY A 129 -10.78 4.88 -11.76
N SER A 130 -11.78 4.05 -11.43
CA SER A 130 -12.88 4.42 -10.52
C SER A 130 -12.48 4.28 -9.05
N PRO A 131 -12.50 5.37 -8.23
CA PRO A 131 -12.10 5.29 -6.82
C PRO A 131 -12.93 4.32 -5.97
N PRO A 132 -14.27 4.22 -6.10
CA PRO A 132 -15.06 3.22 -5.39
C PRO A 132 -14.66 1.77 -5.77
N ARG A 133 -14.38 1.51 -7.06
CA ARG A 133 -13.90 0.18 -7.49
C ARG A 133 -12.49 -0.10 -6.99
N TRP A 134 -11.64 0.91 -6.88
CA TRP A 134 -10.29 0.78 -6.33
C TRP A 134 -10.30 0.44 -4.84
N ALA A 135 -11.12 1.12 -4.02
CA ALA A 135 -11.27 0.76 -2.61
C ALA A 135 -11.72 -0.72 -2.47
N ARG A 136 -12.69 -1.12 -3.28
CA ARG A 136 -13.16 -2.51 -3.34
C ARG A 136 -12.08 -3.50 -3.81
N LEU A 137 -11.26 -3.11 -4.79
CA LEU A 137 -10.13 -3.90 -5.26
C LEU A 137 -9.16 -4.21 -4.12
N LEU A 138 -8.80 -3.21 -3.31
CA LEU A 138 -7.92 -3.41 -2.17
C LEU A 138 -8.54 -4.35 -1.12
N ASP A 139 -9.84 -4.26 -0.86
CA ASP A 139 -10.53 -5.17 0.07
C ASP A 139 -10.45 -6.63 -0.40
N VAL A 140 -10.72 -6.86 -1.70
CA VAL A 140 -10.64 -8.20 -2.31
C VAL A 140 -9.22 -8.73 -2.29
N PHE A 141 -8.24 -7.90 -2.68
CA PHE A 141 -6.83 -8.31 -2.74
C PHE A 141 -6.30 -8.73 -1.36
N GLN A 142 -6.60 -7.95 -0.33
CA GLN A 142 -6.19 -8.28 1.03
C GLN A 142 -6.82 -9.59 1.50
N ARG A 143 -8.14 -9.72 1.36
CA ARG A 143 -8.87 -10.87 1.87
C ARG A 143 -8.50 -12.15 1.13
N ASP A 144 -8.48 -12.10 -0.19
CA ASP A 144 -8.49 -13.29 -1.04
C ASP A 144 -7.07 -13.64 -1.55
N VAL A 145 -6.20 -12.66 -1.80
CA VAL A 145 -4.84 -12.91 -2.30
C VAL A 145 -3.79 -12.86 -1.18
N VAL A 146 -3.89 -11.90 -0.26
CA VAL A 146 -2.95 -11.80 0.88
C VAL A 146 -3.36 -12.70 2.05
N GLY A 147 -4.65 -13.01 2.19
CA GLY A 147 -5.19 -13.74 3.34
C GLY A 147 -5.29 -12.89 4.62
N GLY A 148 -5.34 -11.57 4.47
CA GLY A 148 -5.37 -10.60 5.57
C GLY A 148 -6.56 -9.64 5.50
N ASN A 149 -6.70 -8.81 6.54
CA ASN A 149 -7.66 -7.71 6.55
C ASN A 149 -7.03 -6.55 7.30
N TRP A 150 -6.36 -5.64 6.57
CA TRP A 150 -5.78 -4.42 7.12
C TRP A 150 -6.75 -3.26 6.88
N PRO A 151 -7.50 -2.83 7.90
CA PRO A 151 -8.47 -1.73 7.75
C PRO A 151 -7.80 -0.42 7.33
N GLU A 152 -6.52 -0.29 7.65
CA GLU A 152 -5.68 0.88 7.41
C GLU A 152 -4.74 0.67 6.21
N ILE A 153 -5.08 -0.20 5.26
CA ILE A 153 -4.13 -0.54 4.19
C ILE A 153 -3.79 0.65 3.29
N GLN A 154 -4.76 1.51 2.96
CA GLN A 154 -4.52 2.70 2.13
C GLN A 154 -3.49 3.64 2.79
N PRO A 155 -3.64 4.01 4.09
CA PRO A 155 -2.62 4.74 4.85
C PRO A 155 -1.24 4.10 4.77
N VAL A 156 -1.18 2.78 5.01
CA VAL A 156 0.07 2.01 5.03
C VAL A 156 0.73 2.07 3.65
N LEU A 157 -0.03 1.79 2.60
CA LEU A 157 0.46 1.79 1.22
C LEU A 157 0.97 3.16 0.83
N LYS A 158 0.20 4.23 1.10
CA LYS A 158 0.62 5.61 0.85
C LYS A 158 1.97 5.90 1.50
N PHE A 159 2.13 5.55 2.78
CA PHE A 159 3.41 5.73 3.47
C PHE A 159 4.56 4.94 2.83
N CYS A 160 4.32 3.67 2.48
CA CYS A 160 5.32 2.83 1.82
C CYS A 160 5.76 3.43 0.47
N TYR A 161 4.83 3.99 -0.28
CA TYR A 161 5.08 4.67 -1.55
C TYR A 161 5.86 5.97 -1.38
N GLU A 162 5.42 6.87 -0.49
CA GLU A 162 6.11 8.14 -0.20
C GLU A 162 7.57 7.89 0.21
N ARG A 163 7.80 6.85 1.02
CA ARG A 163 9.14 6.47 1.44
C ARG A 163 9.96 5.88 0.29
N ALA A 164 9.38 4.99 -0.52
CA ALA A 164 10.03 4.44 -1.70
C ALA A 164 10.46 5.54 -2.69
N GLU A 165 9.63 6.56 -2.89
CA GLU A 165 9.94 7.71 -3.75
C GLU A 165 11.06 8.60 -3.17
N ALA A 166 11.02 8.86 -1.85
CA ALA A 166 12.06 9.62 -1.16
C ALA A 166 13.45 8.94 -1.29
N LEU A 167 13.49 7.61 -1.21
CA LEU A 167 14.72 6.83 -1.36
C LEU A 167 15.32 6.95 -2.75
N ARG A 168 14.48 6.99 -3.80
CA ARG A 168 14.96 7.19 -5.18
C ARG A 168 15.50 8.59 -5.42
N SER A 169 15.11 9.56 -4.61
CA SER A 169 15.51 10.96 -4.74
C SER A 169 16.81 11.29 -3.99
N THR A 170 17.29 10.39 -3.13
CA THR A 170 18.49 10.61 -2.31
C THR A 170 19.69 9.92 -2.97
N PRO A 171 20.80 10.63 -3.28
CA PRO A 171 22.04 10.01 -3.74
C PRO A 171 22.53 9.03 -2.67
N MET A 172 22.66 7.75 -3.01
CA MET A 172 22.95 6.69 -2.03
C MET A 172 24.44 6.35 -1.93
N PRO A 173 24.91 5.88 -0.76
CA PRO A 173 26.17 5.16 -0.61
C PRO A 173 26.14 3.82 -1.38
N THR A 174 27.30 3.29 -1.73
CA THR A 174 27.49 2.08 -2.58
C THR A 174 27.21 0.76 -1.85
N ASP A 175 26.93 -0.31 -2.62
CA ASP A 175 26.41 -1.64 -2.21
C ASP A 175 27.07 -2.39 -1.03
N ASP A 176 28.29 -2.05 -0.61
CA ASP A 176 28.95 -2.68 0.56
C ASP A 176 28.59 -2.02 1.90
N ASP A 177 27.56 -1.16 1.92
CA ASP A 177 27.23 -0.38 3.10
C ASP A 177 26.31 -1.16 4.07
N PRO A 178 26.72 -1.41 5.33
CA PRO A 178 25.85 -1.93 6.39
C PRO A 178 24.59 -1.07 6.67
N SER A 179 24.44 0.07 5.99
CA SER A 179 23.24 0.87 5.99
C SER A 179 21.99 0.16 5.46
N THR A 180 22.07 -0.89 4.63
CA THR A 180 20.88 -1.59 4.11
C THR A 180 20.10 -2.36 5.19
N GLU A 181 20.77 -3.14 6.04
CA GLU A 181 20.12 -3.82 7.17
C GLU A 181 19.60 -2.81 8.19
N ARG A 182 20.42 -1.81 8.51
CA ARG A 182 20.02 -0.69 9.38
C ARG A 182 18.80 0.01 8.83
N TRP A 183 18.69 0.15 7.51
CA TRP A 183 17.55 0.73 6.82
C TRP A 183 16.28 -0.11 6.95
N ILE A 184 16.35 -1.44 6.76
CA ILE A 184 15.18 -2.32 6.97
C ILE A 184 14.67 -2.15 8.40
N GLN A 185 15.59 -2.08 9.37
CA GLN A 185 15.27 -1.93 10.78
C GLN A 185 14.71 -0.54 11.12
N ASP A 186 15.30 0.53 10.61
CA ASP A 186 14.83 1.91 10.77
C ASP A 186 13.45 2.10 10.12
N MET A 187 13.21 1.43 9.00
CA MET A 187 11.93 1.46 8.30
C MET A 187 10.84 0.72 9.08
N SER A 188 11.09 -0.51 9.53
CA SER A 188 10.14 -1.25 10.36
C SER A 188 9.80 -0.47 11.64
N THR A 189 10.81 0.15 12.25
CA THR A 189 10.65 1.00 13.45
C THR A 189 9.82 2.24 13.14
N SER A 190 10.13 2.98 12.08
CA SER A 190 9.43 4.22 11.71
C SER A 190 7.95 3.98 11.36
N VAL A 191 7.64 2.90 10.63
CA VAL A 191 6.26 2.50 10.32
C VAL A 191 5.51 2.22 11.62
N ALA A 192 6.05 1.35 12.46
CA ALA A 192 5.41 0.94 13.71
C ALA A 192 5.21 2.12 14.68
N GLU A 193 6.19 3.01 14.79
CA GLU A 193 6.11 4.22 15.60
C GLU A 193 5.05 5.19 15.09
N ARG A 194 4.92 5.35 13.76
CA ARG A 194 3.89 6.21 13.17
C ARG A 194 2.49 5.67 13.43
N PHE A 195 2.26 4.36 13.26
CA PHE A 195 0.97 3.73 13.59
C PHE A 195 0.64 3.86 15.07
N LYS A 196 1.62 3.57 15.93
CA LYS A 196 1.46 3.74 17.37
C LYS A 196 1.09 5.19 17.73
N ARG A 197 1.80 6.16 17.17
CA ARG A 197 1.51 7.58 17.38
C ARG A 197 0.11 7.96 16.91
N LEU A 198 -0.32 7.49 15.74
CA LEU A 198 -1.66 7.78 15.22
C LEU A 198 -2.75 7.18 16.12
N ALA A 199 -2.59 5.92 16.52
CA ALA A 199 -3.49 5.26 17.46
C ALA A 199 -3.55 5.99 18.82
N ASP A 200 -2.41 6.45 19.33
CA ASP A 200 -2.34 7.26 20.56
C ASP A 200 -3.10 8.59 20.40
N LEU A 201 -2.96 9.27 19.26
CA LEU A 201 -3.68 10.51 18.98
C LEU A 201 -5.20 10.29 18.83
N MET A 202 -5.62 9.22 18.17
CA MET A 202 -7.04 8.83 18.10
C MET A 202 -7.60 8.55 19.49
N ASN A 203 -6.86 7.84 20.34
CA ASN A 203 -7.25 7.58 21.73
C ASN A 203 -7.34 8.86 22.55
N GLN A 204 -6.41 9.81 22.38
CA GLN A 204 -6.49 11.13 23.00
C GLN A 204 -7.73 11.89 22.55
N LEU A 205 -8.05 11.86 21.24
CA LEU A 205 -9.23 12.51 20.68
C LEU A 205 -10.54 11.91 21.24
N VAL A 206 -10.60 10.59 21.40
CA VAL A 206 -11.73 9.90 22.04
C VAL A 206 -11.92 10.37 23.48
N ARG A 207 -10.83 10.48 24.24
CA ARG A 207 -10.83 10.90 25.65
C ARG A 207 -11.12 12.39 25.86
N ALA A 208 -10.88 13.23 24.85
CA ALA A 208 -11.16 14.67 24.94
C ALA A 208 -12.67 14.95 24.97
N GLU A 209 -13.22 15.16 26.18
CA GLU A 209 -14.66 15.37 26.37
C GLU A 209 -15.11 16.74 25.86
N ARG A 210 -14.30 17.77 26.09
CA ARG A 210 -14.67 19.14 25.76
C ARG A 210 -14.40 19.46 24.28
N PRO A 211 -15.33 20.14 23.57
CA PRO A 211 -15.11 20.53 22.17
C PRO A 211 -13.84 21.35 21.95
N ALA A 212 -13.53 22.29 22.86
CA ALA A 212 -12.33 23.12 22.76
C ALA A 212 -11.02 22.31 22.86
N GLU A 213 -11.00 21.23 23.65
CA GLU A 213 -9.83 20.34 23.76
C GLU A 213 -9.64 19.55 22.46
N ARG A 214 -10.73 19.08 21.85
CA ARG A 214 -10.69 18.39 20.55
C ARG A 214 -10.18 19.31 19.45
N SER A 215 -10.70 20.53 19.35
CA SER A 215 -10.23 21.52 18.37
C SER A 215 -8.75 21.84 18.54
N ARG A 216 -8.28 22.03 19.79
CA ARG A 216 -6.85 22.23 20.07
C ARG A 216 -6.00 21.03 19.67
N LEU A 217 -6.47 19.82 19.93
CA LEU A 217 -5.75 18.59 19.57
C LEU A 217 -5.62 18.49 18.04
N VAL A 218 -6.71 18.69 17.29
CA VAL A 218 -6.71 18.64 15.83
C VAL A 218 -5.86 19.77 15.22
N ALA A 219 -5.93 20.98 15.75
CA ALA A 219 -5.09 22.09 15.31
C ALA A 219 -3.59 21.80 15.51
N LYS A 220 -3.24 21.12 16.60
CA LYS A 220 -1.85 20.70 16.89
C LYS A 220 -1.41 19.49 16.05
N HIS A 221 -2.37 18.65 15.65
CA HIS A 221 -2.14 17.39 14.94
C HIS A 221 -3.02 17.31 13.70
N PRO A 222 -2.71 18.08 12.63
CA PRO A 222 -3.49 18.06 11.40
C PRO A 222 -3.49 16.67 10.73
N GLU A 223 -2.56 15.77 11.08
CA GLU A 223 -2.59 14.37 10.68
C GLU A 223 -3.89 13.64 11.08
N LEU A 224 -4.62 14.13 12.08
CA LEU A 224 -5.94 13.62 12.48
C LEU A 224 -7.05 13.90 11.44
N LEU A 225 -6.81 14.80 10.49
CA LEU A 225 -7.75 15.13 9.42
C LEU A 225 -7.56 14.27 8.16
N ASN A 226 -6.70 13.27 8.21
CA ASN A 226 -6.51 12.34 7.09
C ASN A 226 -7.68 11.34 7.00
N ASP A 227 -8.04 10.93 5.79
CA ASP A 227 -9.09 9.93 5.50
C ASP A 227 -8.81 8.58 6.19
N ASP A 228 -7.54 8.31 6.44
CA ASP A 228 -7.04 7.19 7.22
C ASP A 228 -7.65 7.12 8.63
N VAL A 229 -7.79 8.27 9.28
CA VAL A 229 -8.38 8.38 10.63
C VAL A 229 -9.89 8.20 10.57
N ASP A 230 -10.54 8.69 9.53
CA ASP A 230 -11.96 8.44 9.28
C ASP A 230 -12.23 6.93 9.15
N ALA A 231 -11.44 6.23 8.34
CA ALA A 231 -11.54 4.79 8.16
C ALA A 231 -11.31 4.03 9.49
N GLY A 232 -10.32 4.45 10.27
CA GLY A 232 -10.07 3.91 11.61
C GLY A 232 -11.29 4.05 12.54
N PHE A 233 -11.92 5.24 12.59
CA PHE A 233 -13.14 5.44 13.37
C PHE A 233 -14.32 4.62 12.86
N VAL A 234 -14.52 4.52 11.54
CA VAL A 234 -15.58 3.68 10.94
C VAL A 234 -15.45 2.23 11.42
N LYS A 235 -14.23 1.68 11.42
CA LYS A 235 -13.99 0.34 11.97
C LYS A 235 -14.29 0.26 13.46
N LEU A 236 -13.79 1.19 14.28
CA LEU A 236 -14.05 1.19 15.73
C LEU A 236 -15.56 1.23 16.04
N ILE A 237 -16.34 1.97 15.25
CA ILE A 237 -17.80 2.01 15.35
C ILE A 237 -18.40 0.64 15.01
N ALA A 238 -17.94 0.00 13.92
CA ALA A 238 -18.41 -1.31 13.51
C ALA A 238 -18.09 -2.40 14.56
N ASP A 239 -16.86 -2.41 15.08
CA ASP A 239 -16.41 -3.35 16.10
C ASP A 239 -17.18 -3.18 17.41
N ALA A 240 -17.39 -1.94 17.87
CA ALA A 240 -18.20 -1.65 19.05
C ALA A 240 -19.66 -2.11 18.88
N LYS A 241 -20.25 -1.90 17.70
CA LYS A 241 -21.59 -2.41 17.38
C LYS A 241 -21.64 -3.94 17.38
N ALA A 242 -20.65 -4.61 16.81
CA ALA A 242 -20.57 -6.07 16.82
C ALA A 242 -20.49 -6.64 18.24
N GLN A 243 -19.82 -5.92 19.15
CA GLN A 243 -19.73 -6.25 20.58
C GLN A 243 -20.94 -5.79 21.40
N ARG A 244 -21.94 -5.16 20.77
CA ARG A 244 -23.12 -4.55 21.42
C ARG A 244 -22.78 -3.43 22.42
N ASP A 245 -21.61 -2.81 22.31
CA ASP A 245 -21.25 -1.61 23.08
C ASP A 245 -21.71 -0.34 22.35
N MET A 246 -23.00 -0.05 22.51
CA MET A 246 -23.64 1.11 21.86
C MET A 246 -23.14 2.46 22.39
N VAL A 247 -22.60 2.48 23.62
CA VAL A 247 -22.06 3.71 24.22
C VAL A 247 -20.73 4.06 23.56
N ALA A 248 -19.83 3.08 23.41
CA ALA A 248 -18.58 3.27 22.68
C ALA A 248 -18.84 3.62 21.21
N ALA A 249 -19.74 2.89 20.54
CA ALA A 249 -20.08 3.16 19.14
C ALA A 249 -20.56 4.62 18.92
N ARG A 250 -21.45 5.12 19.79
CA ARG A 250 -21.92 6.51 19.73
C ARG A 250 -20.80 7.50 20.00
N ARG A 251 -19.94 7.23 20.98
CA ARG A 251 -18.77 8.07 21.28
C ARG A 251 -17.83 8.16 20.08
N TYR A 252 -17.54 7.06 19.40
CA TYR A 252 -16.69 7.06 18.20
C TYR A 252 -17.36 7.81 17.04
N GLN A 253 -18.67 7.64 16.83
CA GLN A 253 -19.43 8.39 15.84
C GLN A 253 -19.35 9.90 16.09
N ASP A 254 -19.57 10.35 17.33
CA ASP A 254 -19.47 11.77 17.70
C ASP A 254 -18.08 12.36 17.41
N ARG A 255 -17.01 11.54 17.48
CA ARG A 255 -15.64 11.98 17.17
C ARG A 255 -15.39 12.05 15.66
N LEU A 256 -15.88 11.07 14.91
CA LEU A 256 -15.82 11.08 13.45
C LEU A 256 -16.58 12.28 12.86
N ASP A 257 -17.80 12.53 13.34
CA ASP A 257 -18.61 13.66 12.89
C ASP A 257 -17.94 14.99 13.21
N PHE A 258 -17.30 15.10 14.38
CA PHE A 258 -16.50 16.26 14.75
C PHE A 258 -15.34 16.51 13.78
N LEU A 259 -14.56 15.47 13.42
CA LEU A 259 -13.42 15.62 12.50
C LEU A 259 -13.87 16.07 11.11
N ARG A 260 -14.97 15.49 10.60
CA ARG A 260 -15.55 15.85 9.31
C ARG A 260 -16.05 17.29 9.30
N GLU A 261 -16.73 17.71 10.36
CA GLU A 261 -17.18 19.09 10.49
C GLU A 261 -16.02 20.08 10.59
N TYR A 262 -15.00 19.76 11.39
CA TYR A 262 -13.80 20.57 11.51
C TYR A 262 -13.11 20.75 10.16
N ARG A 263 -13.04 19.68 9.35
CA ARG A 263 -12.51 19.72 7.98
C ARG A 263 -13.32 20.66 7.10
N ARG A 264 -14.66 20.59 7.12
CA ARG A 264 -15.55 21.48 6.35
C ARG A 264 -15.42 22.97 6.69
N GLN A 265 -15.02 23.29 7.92
CA GLN A 265 -14.89 24.69 8.36
C GLN A 265 -13.52 25.30 8.03
N THR A 266 -12.50 24.45 7.82
CA THR A 266 -11.12 24.90 7.62
C THR A 266 -10.75 24.99 6.14
N TRP A 267 -11.49 24.31 5.26
CA TRP A 267 -11.23 24.18 3.82
C TRP A 267 -12.50 24.48 3.02
#